data_AF-A0A1B7W2S9-F1
#
_entry.id   AF-A0A1B7W2S9-F1
#
_cell.length_a   1.000
_cell.length_b   1.000
_cell.length_c   1.000
_cell.angle_alpha   90.00
_cell.angle_beta   90.00
_cell.angle_gamma   90.00
#
_symmetry.space_group_name_H-M   'P 1'
#
loop_
_entity.id
_entity.type
_entity.pdbx_description
1 polymer ?
#
loop_
_entity_poly.entity_id
_entity_poly.type
_entity_poly.pdbx_seq_one_letter_code
_entity_poly.pdbx_strand_id
1 'polypeptide(L)'
;DGTAEGGVDYINTPITVTFAPDETYKDVQIPIAGDTNVEPNETVNLTLVNPSAGSLVGTTQPNAVLTIQSYDPPTNITLSATSTNENVTPNSVIGTFSTTDPTIGDTFTYS
;
A
#
# COMPACT_ATOMS: atom_id res chain seq x y z
N ASP A 1 1.91 -0.10 17.68
CA ASP A 1 0.96 0.72 16.92
C ASP A 1 1.31 0.67 15.45
N GLY A 2 0.29 0.59 14.59
CA GLY A 2 0.50 0.57 13.14
C GLY A 2 0.86 1.96 12.66
N THR A 3 1.28 2.10 11.40
CA THR A 3 1.49 3.43 10.80
C THR A 3 0.25 3.98 10.12
N ALA A 4 -0.67 3.10 9.68
CA ALA A 4 -1.94 3.50 9.08
C ALA A 4 -2.91 4.08 10.13
N GLU A 5 -3.52 5.19 9.81
CA GLU A 5 -4.56 5.89 10.55
C GLU A 5 -5.97 5.34 10.26
N GLY A 6 -6.63 4.88 11.32
CA GLY A 6 -7.98 4.35 11.23
C GLY A 6 -9.02 5.44 10.90
N GLY A 7 -9.79 5.25 9.83
CA GLY A 7 -10.73 6.22 9.29
C GLY A 7 -10.17 7.07 8.15
N VAL A 8 -8.85 7.01 7.93
CA VAL A 8 -8.16 7.63 6.79
C VAL A 8 -7.77 6.54 5.78
N ASP A 9 -6.98 5.55 6.19
CA ASP A 9 -6.42 4.53 5.26
C ASP A 9 -7.26 3.25 5.22
N TYR A 10 -8.02 2.99 6.27
CA TYR A 10 -8.95 1.87 6.37
C TYR A 10 -10.16 2.21 7.22
N ILE A 11 -11.27 1.48 6.99
CA ILE A 11 -12.48 1.64 7.79
C ILE A 11 -12.28 1.01 9.17
N ASN A 12 -12.03 1.86 10.16
CA ASN A 12 -11.76 1.44 11.54
C ASN A 12 -13.06 1.27 12.36
N THR A 13 -13.79 0.21 12.07
CA THR A 13 -14.95 -0.21 12.88
C THR A 13 -14.65 -1.54 13.57
N PRO A 14 -14.93 -1.70 14.87
CA PRO A 14 -14.79 -2.98 15.54
C PRO A 14 -15.62 -4.07 14.83
N ILE A 15 -14.99 -5.21 14.52
CA ILE A 15 -15.66 -6.32 13.86
C ILE A 15 -15.88 -7.42 14.90
N THR A 16 -17.14 -7.71 15.20
CA THR A 16 -17.52 -8.83 16.08
C THR A 16 -17.72 -10.09 15.24
N VAL A 17 -16.98 -11.14 15.57
CA VAL A 17 -17.17 -12.48 14.99
C VAL A 17 -17.85 -13.40 16.00
N THR A 18 -18.78 -14.24 15.53
CA THR A 18 -19.43 -15.28 16.34
C THR A 18 -19.24 -16.62 15.63
N PHE A 19 -18.71 -17.60 16.37
CA PHE A 19 -18.55 -18.96 15.90
C PHE A 19 -19.81 -19.75 16.25
N ALA A 20 -20.45 -20.35 15.24
CA ALA A 20 -21.49 -21.34 15.43
C ALA A 20 -20.87 -22.65 15.98
N PRO A 21 -21.69 -23.59 16.50
CA PRO A 21 -21.21 -24.91 16.85
C PRO A 21 -20.39 -25.52 15.71
N ASP A 22 -19.25 -26.11 16.07
CA ASP A 22 -18.30 -26.78 15.17
C ASP A 22 -17.55 -25.88 14.16
N GLU A 23 -17.74 -24.56 14.17
CA GLU A 23 -16.91 -23.65 13.39
C GLU A 23 -15.54 -23.41 14.06
N THR A 24 -14.47 -23.53 13.28
CA THR A 24 -13.08 -23.33 13.74
C THR A 24 -12.36 -22.19 13.02
N TYR A 25 -13.00 -21.56 12.02
CA TYR A 25 -12.44 -20.44 11.27
C TYR A 25 -13.52 -19.42 10.87
N LYS A 26 -13.10 -18.15 10.75
CA LYS A 26 -13.89 -17.04 10.21
C LYS A 26 -12.95 -16.09 9.47
N ASP A 27 -13.41 -15.57 8.34
CA ASP A 27 -12.77 -14.45 7.68
C ASP A 27 -13.33 -13.13 8.20
N VAL A 28 -12.47 -12.12 8.26
CA VAL A 28 -12.83 -10.75 8.65
C VAL A 28 -12.38 -9.82 7.53
N GLN A 29 -13.30 -9.02 7.01
CA GLN A 29 -12.99 -8.03 5.97
C GLN A 29 -12.66 -6.69 6.60
N ILE A 30 -11.53 -6.11 6.20
CA ILE A 30 -11.11 -4.76 6.58
C ILE A 30 -11.12 -3.91 5.30
N PRO A 31 -12.15 -3.09 5.06
CA PRO A 31 -12.21 -2.25 3.87
C PRO A 31 -11.13 -1.17 3.91
N ILE A 32 -10.46 -0.97 2.78
CA ILE A 32 -9.52 0.15 2.56
C ILE A 32 -10.31 1.43 2.33
N ALA A 33 -9.81 2.54 2.86
CA ALA A 33 -10.26 3.89 2.53
C ALA A 33 -9.17 4.51 1.65
N GLY A 34 -9.37 4.46 0.32
CA GLY A 34 -8.38 4.96 -0.62
C GLY A 34 -8.51 6.47 -0.82
N ASP A 35 -7.37 7.13 -1.05
CA ASP A 35 -7.30 8.54 -1.42
C ASP A 35 -6.30 8.79 -2.56
N THR A 36 -5.83 10.04 -2.73
CA THR A 36 -4.85 10.44 -3.76
C THR A 36 -3.56 11.00 -3.18
N ASN A 37 -3.36 10.88 -1.87
CA ASN A 37 -2.15 11.35 -1.22
C ASN A 37 -1.02 10.35 -1.48
N VAL A 38 0.19 10.89 -1.65
CA VAL A 38 1.36 10.03 -1.81
C VAL A 38 1.86 9.62 -0.44
N GLU A 39 1.88 8.31 -0.20
CA GLU A 39 2.14 7.73 1.10
C GLU A 39 3.11 6.54 0.99
N PRO A 40 3.96 6.28 1.99
CA PRO A 40 4.73 5.05 2.03
C PRO A 40 3.81 3.84 2.30
N ASN A 41 4.35 2.63 2.20
CA ASN A 41 3.65 1.44 2.72
C ASN A 41 3.35 1.61 4.21
N GLU A 42 2.16 1.21 4.61
CA GLU A 42 1.69 1.37 5.98
C GLU A 42 1.28 0.05 6.63
N THR A 43 1.15 0.06 7.95
CA THR A 43 0.83 -1.14 8.72
C THR A 43 -0.40 -0.94 9.60
N VAL A 44 -1.23 -1.99 9.67
CA VAL A 44 -2.35 -2.11 10.60
C VAL A 44 -2.04 -3.27 11.54
N ASN A 45 -2.06 -3.01 12.86
CA ASN A 45 -1.94 -4.06 13.87
C ASN A 45 -3.32 -4.57 14.25
N LEU A 46 -3.52 -5.88 14.12
CA LEU A 46 -4.76 -6.56 14.44
C LEU A 46 -4.55 -7.38 15.71
N THR A 47 -5.45 -7.23 16.68
CA THR A 47 -5.41 -7.98 17.94
C THR A 47 -6.79 -8.55 18.23
N LEU A 48 -6.83 -9.84 18.59
CA LEU A 48 -8.05 -10.45 19.11
C LEU A 48 -8.29 -9.96 20.55
N VAL A 49 -9.43 -9.29 20.76
CA VAL A 49 -9.83 -8.72 22.06
C VAL A 49 -11.25 -9.15 22.43
N ASN A 50 -11.61 -8.96 23.70
CA ASN A 50 -12.98 -9.17 24.21
C ASN A 50 -13.58 -10.56 23.88
N PRO A 51 -12.93 -11.67 24.26
CA PRO A 51 -13.54 -12.99 24.11
C PRO A 51 -14.87 -13.06 24.88
N SER A 52 -15.81 -13.88 24.41
CA SER A 52 -17.05 -14.17 25.12
C SER A 52 -16.77 -14.73 26.52
N ALA A 53 -17.72 -14.56 27.45
CA ALA A 53 -17.59 -15.07 28.81
C ALA A 53 -17.28 -16.59 28.81
N GLY A 54 -16.21 -16.99 29.49
CA GLY A 54 -15.75 -18.37 29.55
C GLY A 54 -14.82 -18.80 28.41
N SER A 55 -14.55 -17.92 27.45
CA SER A 55 -13.57 -18.13 26.37
C SER A 55 -12.26 -17.40 26.66
N LEU A 56 -11.17 -17.88 26.07
CA LEU A 56 -9.86 -17.25 26.14
C LEU A 56 -9.38 -16.90 24.73
N VAL A 57 -8.61 -15.81 24.62
CA VAL A 57 -7.84 -15.54 23.40
C VAL A 57 -6.69 -16.54 23.34
N GLY A 58 -6.53 -17.20 22.20
CA GLY A 58 -5.46 -18.17 21.99
C GLY A 58 -4.06 -17.52 22.04
N THR A 59 -3.06 -18.29 22.46
CA THR A 59 -1.68 -17.79 22.65
C THR A 59 -0.78 -17.98 21.44
N THR A 60 -1.18 -18.78 20.45
CA THR A 60 -0.34 -19.12 19.28
C THR A 60 -0.08 -17.92 18.38
N GLN A 61 -1.11 -17.12 18.10
CA GLN A 61 -1.00 -15.90 17.30
C GLN A 61 -2.18 -14.96 17.61
N PRO A 62 -2.20 -14.27 18.77
CA PRO A 62 -3.27 -13.33 19.12
C PRO A 62 -3.22 -12.02 18.33
N ASN A 63 -2.11 -11.79 17.62
CA ASN A 63 -1.84 -10.57 16.86
C ASN A 63 -1.45 -10.90 15.42
N ALA A 64 -1.84 -10.03 14.49
CA ALA A 64 -1.40 -10.04 13.10
C ALA A 64 -1.03 -8.62 12.65
N VAL A 65 -0.14 -8.53 11.66
CA VAL A 65 0.22 -7.26 11.01
C VAL A 65 -0.22 -7.34 9.56
N LEU A 66 -1.08 -6.43 9.15
CA LEU A 66 -1.45 -6.23 7.76
C LEU A 66 -0.64 -5.05 7.21
N THR A 67 -0.14 -5.19 5.97
CA THR A 67 0.52 -4.07 5.26
C THR A 67 -0.42 -3.54 4.18
N ILE A 68 -0.70 -2.25 4.23
CA ILE A 68 -1.32 -1.50 3.14
C ILE A 68 -0.19 -1.07 2.20
N GLN A 69 -0.22 -1.54 0.96
CA GLN A 69 0.79 -1.19 -0.03
C GLN A 69 0.40 0.11 -0.74
N SER A 70 1.34 1.04 -0.83
CA SER A 70 1.18 2.24 -1.64
C SER A 70 1.32 1.90 -3.12
N TYR A 71 0.45 2.49 -3.93
CA TYR A 71 0.42 2.36 -5.39
C TYR A 71 0.09 3.72 -6.02
N ASP A 72 1.00 4.66 -5.82
CA ASP A 72 0.88 6.01 -6.34
C ASP A 72 1.33 6.09 -7.81
N PRO A 73 0.61 6.84 -8.68
CA PRO A 73 1.01 7.01 -10.06
C PRO A 73 2.25 7.92 -10.20
N PRO A 74 3.00 7.83 -11.31
CA PRO A 74 4.06 8.77 -11.62
C PRO A 74 3.59 10.22 -11.64
N THR A 75 4.41 11.12 -11.11
CA THR A 75 4.05 12.52 -10.92
C THR A 75 4.62 13.45 -11.98
N ASN A 76 5.67 13.03 -12.69
CA ASN A 76 6.34 13.88 -13.67
C ASN A 76 7.08 13.10 -14.75
N ILE A 77 7.23 13.70 -15.93
CA ILE A 77 8.16 13.28 -16.98
C ILE A 77 8.94 14.49 -17.47
N THR A 78 10.26 14.36 -17.58
CA THR A 78 11.16 15.46 -17.96
C THR A 78 12.06 15.08 -19.12
N LEU A 79 12.40 16.10 -19.90
CA LEU A 79 13.38 16.05 -20.98
C LEU A 79 14.60 16.87 -20.57
N SER A 80 15.79 16.33 -20.77
CA SER A 80 17.03 17.11 -20.55
C SER A 80 17.30 18.15 -21.65
N ALA A 81 16.70 17.98 -22.83
CA ALA A 81 16.78 18.94 -23.92
C ALA A 81 15.50 18.91 -24.76
N THR A 82 15.06 20.08 -25.22
CA THR A 82 13.91 20.22 -26.15
C THR A 82 14.37 20.52 -27.58
N SER A 83 15.67 20.62 -27.82
CA SER A 83 16.27 20.89 -29.13
C SER A 83 17.71 20.38 -29.17
N THR A 84 18.16 19.99 -30.35
CA THR A 84 19.55 19.60 -30.62
C THR A 84 20.00 20.12 -31.99
N ASN A 85 21.30 20.24 -32.21
CA ASN A 85 21.85 20.57 -33.52
C ASN A 85 21.80 19.34 -34.42
N GLU A 86 21.38 19.51 -35.68
CA GLU A 86 21.22 18.42 -36.65
C GLU A 86 22.55 17.76 -37.04
N ASN A 87 23.64 18.52 -37.06
CA ASN A 87 24.95 18.08 -37.56
C ASN A 87 25.94 17.69 -36.45
N VAL A 88 25.45 16.94 -35.45
CA VAL A 88 26.30 16.39 -34.39
C VAL A 88 26.97 15.09 -34.83
N THR A 89 28.00 14.67 -34.09
CA THR A 89 28.67 13.39 -34.33
C THR A 89 27.68 12.21 -34.25
N PRO A 90 27.83 11.19 -35.10
CA PRO A 90 26.99 9.99 -35.02
C PRO A 90 27.02 9.37 -33.61
N ASN A 91 25.84 8.91 -33.14
CA ASN A 91 25.62 8.34 -31.81
C ASN A 91 25.75 9.33 -30.63
N SER A 92 25.76 10.64 -30.87
CA SER A 92 25.58 11.62 -29.80
C SER A 92 24.24 11.42 -29.11
N VAL A 93 24.26 11.38 -27.78
CA VAL A 93 23.04 11.44 -26.95
C VAL A 93 22.45 12.84 -27.10
N ILE A 94 21.25 12.93 -27.66
CA ILE A 94 20.56 14.21 -27.92
C ILE A 94 19.64 14.65 -26.78
N GLY A 95 19.51 13.83 -25.76
CA GLY A 95 18.66 14.06 -24.61
C GLY A 95 18.41 12.76 -23.85
N THR A 96 17.74 12.92 -22.71
CA THR A 96 17.35 11.84 -21.81
C THR A 96 15.92 12.11 -21.34
N PHE A 97 15.15 11.03 -21.20
CA PHE A 97 13.88 11.06 -20.49
C PHE A 97 14.11 10.70 -19.03
N SER A 98 13.33 11.30 -18.14
CA SER A 98 13.30 10.90 -16.74
C SER A 98 11.89 11.05 -16.18
N THR A 99 11.34 9.95 -15.67
CA THR A 99 10.08 9.92 -14.92
C THR A 99 10.36 10.07 -13.42
N THR A 100 9.55 10.86 -12.73
CA THR A 100 9.50 10.90 -11.25
C THR A 100 8.32 10.08 -10.79
N ASP A 101 8.60 9.04 -10.00
CA ASP A 101 7.59 8.13 -9.48
C ASP A 101 7.80 7.92 -7.97
N PRO A 102 6.78 8.17 -7.14
CA PRO A 102 6.81 7.83 -5.72
C PRO A 102 6.83 6.32 -5.43
N THR A 103 6.30 5.47 -6.31
CA THR A 103 6.17 4.02 -6.09
C THR A 103 7.46 3.29 -6.46
N ILE A 104 8.08 2.62 -5.48
CA ILE A 104 9.32 1.88 -5.68
C ILE A 104 9.05 0.54 -6.39
N GLY A 105 9.80 0.29 -7.46
CA GLY A 105 9.78 -0.98 -8.19
C GLY A 105 9.00 -0.94 -9.50
N ASP A 106 8.31 0.17 -9.76
CA ASP A 106 7.60 0.39 -11.02
C ASP A 106 8.57 0.50 -12.20
N THR A 107 8.13 0.00 -13.36
CA THR A 107 8.92 0.00 -14.60
C THR A 107 8.14 0.70 -15.71
N PHE A 108 8.79 1.65 -16.38
CA PHE A 108 8.21 2.44 -17.46
C PHE A 108 8.94 2.24 -18.78
N THR A 109 8.21 2.32 -19.87
CA THR A 109 8.76 2.35 -21.25
C THR A 109 8.44 3.71 -21.86
N TYR A 110 9.46 4.38 -22.38
CA TYR A 110 9.31 5.62 -23.16
C TYR A 110 9.13 5.27 -24.64
N SER A 111 8.21 5.96 -25.34
CA SER A 111 7.94 5.80 -26.79
C SER A 111 8.15 7.09 -27.56
#